data_AF-A0A7Z9QF07-F1
#
_entry.id   AF-A0A7Z9QF07-F1
#
_cell.length_a   1.000
_cell.length_b   1.000
_cell.length_c   1.000
_cell.angle_alpha   90.00
_cell.angle_beta   90.00
_cell.angle_gamma   90.00
#
_symmetry.space_group_name_H-M   'P 1'
#
loop_
_entity.id
_entity.type
_entity.pdbx_description
1 polymer ?
#
loop_
_entity_poly.entity_id
_entity_poly.type
_entity_poly.pdbx_seq_one_letter_code
_entity_poly.pdbx_strand_id
1 'polypeptide(L)'
;MKWTALLFYVVFLFLGACEDNPFFGDDKIPEREITGRVSLQFSENHSEIYVWLEGTELITQTDENGDFTMPLPTPSEQGTGSIVTGTYKLYFYLANYRLEYVTIELLNGEVVEDLSTISKEGELKRIVSLKNILTLDTKISPQSYILSEDDSITVNVKLNPNKPEVFINTIVRVYDRGYVVRTGFLIYNDNHQLIQSIDIEGSKKRREAVMSPRKEWTAEFPLNKSFYSSNGEYNVIPYIVVDRSDVPPKLESLIGANQKSFDQNFILYPLKRTGGKFVVQ
;
A
#
# COMPACT_ATOMS: atom_id res chain seq x y z
N MET A 1 63.75 -63.28 0.14
CA MET A 1 62.67 -64.14 -0.38
C MET A 1 61.43 -63.27 -0.58
N LYS A 2 60.90 -63.23 -1.83
CA LYS A 2 59.52 -62.87 -2.26
C LYS A 2 59.04 -61.45 -1.87
N TRP A 3 59.02 -60.44 -2.74
CA TRP A 3 58.07 -60.19 -3.86
C TRP A 3 56.62 -60.61 -3.59
N THR A 4 55.75 -59.61 -3.32
CA THR A 4 54.43 -59.37 -3.95
C THR A 4 53.89 -58.04 -3.40
N ALA A 5 53.92 -56.98 -4.22
CA ALA A 5 52.76 -56.46 -4.95
C ALA A 5 51.89 -55.54 -4.06
N LEU A 6 52.02 -54.22 -4.14
CA LEU A 6 51.48 -53.40 -5.23
C LEU A 6 49.97 -53.68 -5.43
N LEU A 7 49.18 -53.41 -4.40
CA LEU A 7 47.75 -53.16 -4.54
C LEU A 7 47.50 -51.68 -4.21
N PHE A 8 47.63 -50.86 -5.25
CA PHE A 8 46.75 -49.73 -5.54
C PHE A 8 46.42 -48.85 -4.31
N TYR A 9 47.18 -47.82 -3.93
CA TYR A 9 47.63 -46.67 -4.74
C TYR A 9 46.56 -46.10 -5.70
N VAL A 10 45.25 -46.24 -5.40
CA VAL A 10 44.14 -45.64 -6.18
C VAL A 10 43.04 -44.98 -5.32
N VAL A 11 43.19 -44.89 -3.99
CA VAL A 11 42.07 -44.38 -3.15
C VAL A 11 42.42 -43.10 -2.37
N PHE A 12 43.50 -42.40 -2.68
CA PHE A 12 43.85 -41.15 -1.99
C PHE A 12 44.38 -40.03 -2.90
N LEU A 13 43.87 -39.97 -4.14
CA LEU A 13 44.10 -38.86 -5.10
C LEU A 13 42.78 -38.35 -5.72
N PHE A 14 41.71 -38.26 -4.91
CA PHE A 14 40.41 -37.67 -5.32
C PHE A 14 39.84 -36.69 -4.29
N LEU A 15 40.68 -36.01 -3.51
CA LEU A 15 40.23 -34.99 -2.54
C LEU A 15 40.84 -33.60 -2.76
N GLY A 16 41.26 -33.30 -3.98
CA GLY A 16 41.83 -31.98 -4.27
C GLY A 16 42.00 -31.73 -5.75
N ALA A 17 40.90 -31.65 -6.49
CA ALA A 17 40.87 -30.94 -7.76
C ALA A 17 39.42 -30.74 -8.24
N CYS A 18 39.06 -29.46 -8.37
CA CYS A 18 38.17 -28.90 -9.37
C CYS A 18 36.65 -29.13 -9.19
N GLU A 19 36.05 -28.27 -8.38
CA GLU A 19 34.77 -27.63 -8.74
C GLU A 19 34.94 -26.11 -8.66
N ASP A 20 35.87 -25.57 -9.44
CA ASP A 20 35.80 -24.16 -9.87
C ASP A 20 35.98 -24.21 -11.38
N ASN A 21 34.87 -24.07 -12.10
CA ASN A 21 34.85 -24.03 -13.55
C ASN A 21 35.36 -22.65 -13.99
N PRO A 22 36.56 -22.51 -14.56
CA PRO A 22 37.19 -21.20 -14.78
C PRO A 22 36.57 -20.42 -15.95
N PHE A 23 35.55 -20.98 -16.61
CA PHE A 23 34.82 -20.38 -17.72
C PHE A 23 33.44 -19.83 -17.33
N PHE A 24 32.99 -20.13 -16.13
CA PHE A 24 31.80 -19.54 -15.53
C PHE A 24 32.18 -19.28 -14.07
N GLY A 25 32.75 -18.09 -13.81
CA GLY A 25 32.58 -17.54 -12.48
C GLY A 25 31.08 -17.55 -12.17
N ASP A 26 30.71 -17.59 -10.90
CA ASP A 26 29.38 -17.15 -10.49
C ASP A 26 29.24 -15.68 -10.93
N ASP A 27 28.97 -15.46 -12.21
CA ASP A 27 28.47 -14.23 -12.79
C ASP A 27 27.06 -14.13 -12.22
N LYS A 28 27.02 -13.72 -10.95
CA LYS A 28 25.83 -13.21 -10.32
C LYS A 28 25.45 -12.03 -11.20
N ILE A 29 24.48 -12.24 -12.07
CA ILE A 29 23.93 -11.20 -12.93
C ILE A 29 23.61 -10.04 -11.97
N PRO A 30 24.16 -8.83 -12.19
CA PRO A 30 23.95 -7.73 -11.25
C PRO A 30 22.45 -7.54 -11.04
N GLU A 31 22.01 -7.58 -9.77
CA GLU A 31 20.63 -7.23 -9.44
C GLU A 31 20.41 -5.79 -9.89
N ARG A 32 19.48 -5.62 -10.85
CA ARG A 32 19.11 -4.32 -11.39
C ARG A 32 17.91 -3.84 -10.64
N GLU A 33 17.93 -2.62 -10.17
CA GLU A 33 16.84 -2.06 -9.38
C GLU A 33 16.63 -0.59 -9.72
N ILE A 34 15.41 -0.12 -9.46
CA ILE A 34 15.11 1.30 -9.36
C ILE A 34 14.90 1.61 -7.90
N THR A 35 15.64 2.58 -7.39
CA THR A 35 15.57 3.01 -6.00
C THR A 35 15.25 4.50 -5.92
N GLY A 36 14.68 4.93 -4.80
CA GLY A 36 14.45 6.35 -4.57
C GLY A 36 13.64 6.61 -3.30
N ARG A 37 13.37 7.90 -3.07
CA ARG A 37 12.60 8.36 -1.91
C ARG A 37 11.38 9.16 -2.32
N VAL A 38 10.27 8.92 -1.65
CA VAL A 38 9.00 9.63 -1.83
C VAL A 38 8.62 10.30 -0.51
N SER A 39 8.09 11.52 -0.59
CA SER A 39 7.61 12.29 0.56
C SER A 39 6.14 12.65 0.40
N LEU A 40 5.43 12.69 1.52
CA LEU A 40 4.02 13.07 1.58
C LEU A 40 3.87 14.44 2.22
N GLN A 41 3.12 15.33 1.57
CA GLN A 41 2.73 16.60 2.18
C GLN A 41 1.79 16.35 3.38
N PHE A 42 2.08 17.00 4.53
CA PHE A 42 1.27 16.92 5.77
C PHE A 42 1.23 15.54 6.45
N SER A 43 2.23 14.68 6.22
CA SER A 43 2.39 13.40 6.91
C SER A 43 3.86 13.15 7.19
N GLU A 44 4.19 12.75 8.42
CA GLU A 44 5.54 12.30 8.80
C GLU A 44 5.75 10.81 8.48
N ASN A 45 4.66 10.05 8.31
CA ASN A 45 4.72 8.66 7.85
C ASN A 45 4.70 8.66 6.32
N HIS A 46 5.77 8.15 5.70
CA HIS A 46 5.94 8.09 4.25
C HIS A 46 5.83 6.67 3.68
N SER A 47 5.32 5.71 4.45
CA SER A 47 5.17 4.31 4.02
C SER A 47 3.96 4.05 3.13
N GLU A 48 3.94 2.87 2.53
CA GLU A 48 2.79 2.28 1.82
C GLU A 48 2.36 3.08 0.58
N ILE A 49 3.26 3.92 0.05
CA ILE A 49 3.05 4.61 -1.22
C ILE A 49 3.33 3.60 -2.32
N TYR A 50 2.35 3.33 -3.17
CA TYR A 50 2.54 2.41 -4.28
C TYR A 50 3.42 3.05 -5.35
N VAL A 51 4.46 2.31 -5.76
CA VAL A 51 5.35 2.67 -6.87
C VAL A 51 5.16 1.63 -7.98
N TRP A 52 4.76 2.07 -9.16
CA TRP A 52 4.41 1.18 -10.27
C TRP A 52 5.06 1.61 -11.58
N LEU A 53 5.67 0.66 -12.27
CA LEU A 53 6.24 0.88 -13.60
C LEU A 53 5.20 0.61 -14.69
N GLU A 54 4.75 1.67 -15.37
CA GLU A 54 3.70 1.64 -16.38
C GLU A 54 3.98 0.58 -17.47
N GLY A 55 2.96 -0.19 -17.85
CA GLY A 55 3.10 -1.22 -18.88
C GLY A 55 3.72 -2.54 -18.39
N THR A 56 3.99 -2.66 -17.08
CA THR A 56 4.48 -3.89 -16.45
C THR A 56 3.61 -4.30 -15.25
N GLU A 57 3.89 -5.48 -14.70
CA GLU A 57 3.31 -5.93 -13.42
C GLU A 57 4.18 -5.52 -12.20
N LEU A 58 5.28 -4.78 -12.42
CA LEU A 58 6.21 -4.39 -11.37
C LEU A 58 5.62 -3.29 -10.49
N ILE A 59 5.33 -3.65 -9.25
CA ILE A 59 4.80 -2.75 -8.23
C ILE A 59 5.51 -3.02 -6.90
N THR A 60 5.82 -1.96 -6.17
CA THR A 60 6.39 -2.02 -4.82
C THR A 60 5.75 -0.95 -3.94
N GLN A 61 6.11 -0.91 -2.66
CA GLN A 61 5.68 0.10 -1.71
C GLN A 61 6.86 0.72 -1.00
N THR A 62 6.69 1.98 -0.58
CA THR A 62 7.69 2.66 0.26
C THR A 62 7.66 2.16 1.70
N ASP A 63 8.82 2.21 2.35
CA ASP A 63 8.98 2.00 3.79
C ASP A 63 8.61 3.26 4.62
N GLU A 64 8.79 3.20 5.95
CA GLU A 64 8.47 4.31 6.86
C GLU A 64 9.19 5.63 6.53
N ASN A 65 10.40 5.56 5.96
CA ASN A 65 11.19 6.73 5.57
C ASN A 65 10.83 7.25 4.18
N GLY A 66 9.97 6.53 3.47
CA GLY A 66 9.59 6.84 2.09
C GLY A 66 10.54 6.24 1.05
N ASP A 67 11.47 5.39 1.48
CA ASP A 67 12.41 4.72 0.58
C ASP A 67 11.73 3.54 -0.11
N PHE A 68 12.05 3.31 -1.39
CA PHE A 68 11.60 2.14 -2.13
C PHE A 68 12.74 1.52 -2.93
N THR A 69 12.62 0.23 -3.15
CA THR A 69 13.43 -0.56 -4.08
C THR A 69 12.50 -1.37 -4.96
N MET A 70 12.67 -1.23 -6.27
CA MET A 70 11.94 -1.99 -7.29
C MET A 70 12.94 -2.83 -8.09
N PRO A 71 12.99 -4.16 -7.87
CA PRO A 71 13.83 -5.02 -8.67
C PRO A 71 13.31 -5.07 -10.11
N LEU A 72 14.24 -5.02 -11.07
CA LEU A 72 13.97 -5.17 -12.49
C LEU A 72 14.30 -6.60 -12.92
N PRO A 73 13.41 -7.27 -13.69
CA PRO A 73 13.64 -8.62 -14.18
C PRO A 73 14.86 -8.67 -15.11
N THR A 74 15.54 -9.82 -15.11
CA THR A 74 16.66 -10.03 -16.02
C THR A 74 16.17 -10.25 -17.47
N PRO A 75 16.94 -9.84 -18.50
CA PRO A 75 16.53 -10.01 -19.90
C PRO A 75 16.23 -11.46 -20.33
N SER A 76 16.70 -12.45 -19.57
CA SER A 76 16.60 -13.88 -19.85
C SER A 76 15.35 -14.54 -19.26
N GLU A 77 14.62 -13.85 -18.37
CA GLU A 77 13.39 -14.37 -17.74
C GLU A 77 12.20 -14.26 -18.69
N GLN A 78 11.97 -15.32 -19.48
CA GLN A 78 10.73 -15.46 -20.24
C GLN A 78 9.58 -15.81 -19.30
N GLY A 79 8.63 -14.89 -19.10
CA GLY A 79 7.32 -15.26 -18.54
C GLY A 79 6.54 -14.17 -17.82
N THR A 80 7.19 -13.14 -17.28
CA THR A 80 6.50 -12.10 -16.49
C THR A 80 7.15 -10.74 -16.67
N GLY A 81 6.52 -9.83 -17.43
CA GLY A 81 6.92 -8.42 -17.43
C GLY A 81 8.26 -8.12 -18.09
N SER A 82 8.58 -8.77 -19.22
CA SER A 82 9.78 -8.46 -20.00
C SER A 82 9.89 -6.95 -20.25
N ILE A 83 10.88 -6.32 -19.62
CA ILE A 83 11.20 -4.92 -19.88
C ILE A 83 11.76 -4.84 -21.28
N VAL A 84 11.04 -4.17 -22.17
CA VAL A 84 11.50 -3.87 -23.52
C VAL A 84 12.24 -2.54 -23.50
N THR A 85 13.06 -2.31 -24.53
CA THR A 85 13.64 -0.99 -24.73
C THR A 85 12.54 0.04 -24.93
N GLY A 86 12.56 1.13 -24.17
CA GLY A 86 11.61 2.21 -24.31
C GLY A 86 11.56 3.15 -23.12
N THR A 87 10.64 4.09 -23.23
CA THR A 87 10.35 5.09 -22.22
C THR A 87 9.17 4.65 -21.37
N TYR A 88 9.36 4.65 -20.06
CA TYR A 88 8.38 4.20 -19.08
C TYR A 88 8.03 5.33 -18.12
N LYS A 89 6.81 5.30 -17.58
CA LYS A 89 6.44 6.13 -16.44
C LYS A 89 6.50 5.32 -15.16
N LEU A 90 7.24 5.81 -14.19
CA LEU A 90 7.23 5.31 -12.82
C LEU A 90 6.23 6.15 -12.02
N TYR A 91 5.06 5.58 -11.75
CA TYR A 91 3.96 6.22 -11.03
C TYR A 91 4.11 6.06 -9.51
N PHE A 92 3.68 7.10 -8.79
CA PHE A 92 3.64 7.15 -7.32
C PHE A 92 2.21 7.44 -6.86
N TYR A 93 1.64 6.53 -6.07
CA TYR A 93 0.21 6.56 -5.78
C TYR A 93 -0.14 6.31 -4.33
N LEU A 94 -1.02 7.18 -3.84
CA LEU A 94 -1.77 7.04 -2.60
C LEU A 94 -3.13 7.73 -2.81
N ALA A 95 -4.22 7.12 -2.38
CA ALA A 95 -5.58 7.48 -2.79
C ALA A 95 -5.97 8.93 -2.44
N ASN A 96 -5.47 9.44 -1.31
CA ASN A 96 -5.70 10.82 -0.87
C ASN A 96 -4.54 11.80 -1.18
N TYR A 97 -3.69 11.45 -2.15
CA TYR A 97 -2.65 12.30 -2.71
C TYR A 97 -2.75 12.38 -4.23
N ARG A 98 -2.22 13.45 -4.82
CA ARG A 98 -2.16 13.59 -6.27
C ARG A 98 -1.27 12.50 -6.85
N LEU A 99 -1.73 11.85 -7.93
CA LEU A 99 -0.91 10.93 -8.71
C LEU A 99 0.22 11.72 -9.38
N GLU A 100 1.46 11.28 -9.16
CA GLU A 100 2.64 11.84 -9.81
C GLU A 100 3.41 10.72 -10.51
N TYR A 101 4.29 11.09 -11.44
CA TYR A 101 5.18 10.14 -12.09
C TYR A 101 6.50 10.80 -12.50
N VAL A 102 7.51 9.97 -12.70
CA VAL A 102 8.73 10.34 -13.42
C VAL A 102 8.87 9.48 -14.67
N THR A 103 9.59 10.00 -15.65
CA THR A 103 9.90 9.27 -16.88
C THR A 103 11.27 8.63 -16.74
N ILE A 104 11.38 7.34 -17.06
CA ILE A 104 12.64 6.62 -17.10
C ILE A 104 12.79 5.96 -18.48
N GLU A 105 14.02 5.88 -18.98
CA GLU A 105 14.33 5.18 -20.22
C GLU A 105 15.09 3.90 -19.89
N LEU A 106 14.64 2.79 -20.48
CA LEU A 106 15.25 1.48 -20.33
C LEU A 106 15.74 1.01 -21.69
N LEU A 107 16.97 0.52 -21.77
CA LEU A 107 17.58 -0.05 -22.98
C LEU A 107 18.05 -1.47 -22.66
N ASN A 108 17.44 -2.47 -23.29
CA ASN A 108 17.72 -3.88 -23.04
C ASN A 108 17.63 -4.27 -21.55
N GLY A 109 16.65 -3.69 -20.85
CA GLY A 109 16.43 -3.90 -19.41
C GLY A 109 17.44 -3.21 -18.50
N GLU A 110 18.24 -2.26 -19.02
CA GLU A 110 19.15 -1.42 -18.23
C GLU A 110 18.67 0.02 -18.21
N VAL A 111 18.91 0.71 -17.09
CA VAL A 111 18.57 2.13 -16.94
C VAL A 111 19.49 2.98 -17.82
N VAL A 112 18.90 3.82 -18.65
CA VAL A 112 19.61 4.89 -19.34
C VAL A 112 19.69 6.08 -18.39
N GLU A 113 20.92 6.57 -18.13
CA GLU A 113 21.14 7.69 -17.23
C GLU A 113 20.44 8.96 -17.73
N ASP A 114 19.70 9.62 -16.84
CA ASP A 114 19.21 10.99 -17.01
C ASP A 114 19.80 11.87 -15.91
N LEU A 115 20.57 12.90 -16.30
CA LEU A 115 21.29 13.75 -15.36
C LEU A 115 20.40 14.44 -14.31
N SER A 116 19.10 14.57 -14.56
CA SER A 116 18.14 15.23 -13.68
C SER A 116 17.20 14.27 -12.94
N THR A 117 17.07 13.02 -13.41
CA THR A 117 16.00 12.11 -12.96
C THR A 117 16.55 10.85 -12.30
N ILE A 118 17.44 10.11 -12.97
CA ILE A 118 17.87 8.77 -12.52
C ILE A 118 19.34 8.51 -12.89
N SER A 119 20.11 7.94 -11.95
CA SER A 119 21.50 7.53 -12.21
C SER A 119 21.55 6.29 -13.11
N LYS A 120 22.74 5.93 -13.59
CA LYS A 120 22.94 4.69 -14.34
C LYS A 120 22.70 3.44 -13.47
N GLU A 121 22.91 3.57 -12.17
CA GLU A 121 22.68 2.54 -11.16
C GLU A 121 21.20 2.40 -10.78
N GLY A 122 20.31 3.25 -11.31
CA GLY A 122 18.87 3.18 -11.06
C GLY A 122 18.37 4.00 -9.86
N GLU A 123 19.21 4.85 -9.28
CA GLU A 123 18.81 5.72 -8.15
C GLU A 123 18.14 7.00 -8.66
N LEU A 124 16.93 7.30 -8.19
CA LEU A 124 16.28 8.58 -8.45
C LEU A 124 17.05 9.73 -7.79
N LYS A 125 17.46 10.71 -8.59
CA LYS A 125 18.31 11.83 -8.15
C LYS A 125 17.58 12.86 -7.27
N ARG A 126 16.25 12.75 -7.13
CA ARG A 126 15.43 13.67 -6.34
C ARG A 126 14.34 12.93 -5.58
N ILE A 127 13.98 13.49 -4.43
CA ILE A 127 12.81 13.06 -3.67
C ILE A 127 11.56 13.44 -4.46
N VAL A 128 10.66 12.48 -4.67
CA VAL A 128 9.34 12.73 -5.27
C VAL A 128 8.38 13.19 -4.17
N SER A 129 7.75 14.37 -4.32
CA SER A 129 6.81 14.89 -3.31
C SER A 129 5.37 14.79 -3.78
N LEU A 130 4.56 13.99 -3.08
CA LEU A 130 3.13 13.89 -3.36
C LEU A 130 2.34 14.95 -2.60
N LYS A 131 1.52 15.71 -3.35
CA LYS A 131 0.64 16.74 -2.79
C LYS A 131 -0.64 16.11 -2.24
N ASN A 132 -0.97 16.41 -0.99
CA ASN A 132 -2.21 15.92 -0.39
C ASN A 132 -3.43 16.53 -1.10
N ILE A 133 -4.46 15.73 -1.34
CA ILE A 133 -5.74 16.21 -1.89
C ILE A 133 -6.85 16.22 -0.83
N LEU A 134 -6.79 15.31 0.14
CA LEU A 134 -7.79 15.18 1.19
C LEU A 134 -7.14 14.67 2.49
N THR A 135 -7.27 15.43 3.57
CA THR A 135 -6.91 14.98 4.92
C THR A 135 -8.14 14.37 5.59
N LEU A 136 -8.01 13.15 6.12
CA LEU A 136 -9.05 12.45 6.88
C LEU A 136 -8.57 12.26 8.33
N ASP A 137 -9.32 12.83 9.27
CA ASP A 137 -9.13 12.66 10.71
C ASP A 137 -10.41 12.05 11.32
N THR A 138 -10.25 11.03 12.15
CA THR A 138 -11.36 10.37 12.84
C THR A 138 -11.15 10.49 14.34
N LYS A 139 -12.12 11.09 15.05
CA LYS A 139 -12.10 11.20 16.51
C LYS A 139 -13.14 10.28 17.11
N ILE A 140 -12.74 9.60 18.17
CA ILE A 140 -13.56 8.61 18.87
C ILE A 140 -13.83 9.10 20.29
N SER A 141 -15.08 8.93 20.73
CA SER A 141 -15.49 9.23 22.10
C SER A 141 -16.56 8.24 22.57
N PRO A 142 -16.40 7.61 23.75
CA PRO A 142 -15.20 7.54 24.58
C PRO A 142 -13.97 6.92 23.89
N GLN A 143 -12.75 7.24 24.34
CA GLN A 143 -11.50 6.63 23.85
C GLN A 143 -11.14 5.33 24.58
N SER A 144 -11.77 5.03 25.71
CA SER A 144 -11.54 3.84 26.50
C SER A 144 -12.86 3.34 27.07
N TYR A 145 -13.05 2.02 27.06
CA TYR A 145 -14.27 1.35 27.51
C TYR A 145 -13.95 0.27 28.53
N ILE A 146 -14.83 0.12 29.52
CA ILE A 146 -15.08 -1.15 30.19
C ILE A 146 -16.47 -1.58 29.69
N LEU A 147 -16.51 -2.46 28.68
CA LEU A 147 -17.72 -2.62 27.88
C LEU A 147 -18.92 -3.17 28.68
N SER A 148 -20.04 -2.47 28.54
CA SER A 148 -21.38 -2.85 28.98
C SER A 148 -22.32 -3.07 27.77
N GLU A 149 -23.49 -3.70 27.99
CA GLU A 149 -24.44 -4.06 26.91
C GLU A 149 -25.02 -2.83 26.18
N ASP A 150 -25.08 -1.66 26.83
CA ASP A 150 -25.70 -0.45 26.30
C ASP A 150 -24.67 0.60 25.83
N ASP A 151 -23.39 0.23 25.76
CA ASP A 151 -22.34 1.16 25.38
C ASP A 151 -22.46 1.56 23.91
N SER A 152 -22.31 2.85 23.65
CA SER A 152 -22.23 3.42 22.31
C SER A 152 -20.87 4.08 22.09
N ILE A 153 -20.50 4.18 20.82
CA ILE A 153 -19.32 4.90 20.38
C ILE A 153 -19.74 6.03 19.46
N THR A 154 -19.22 7.22 19.75
CA THR A 154 -19.35 8.40 18.91
C THR A 154 -18.12 8.54 18.04
N VAL A 155 -18.34 8.60 16.74
CA VAL A 155 -17.31 8.77 15.71
C VAL A 155 -17.53 10.10 15.01
N ASN A 156 -16.59 11.03 15.20
CA ASN A 156 -16.55 12.29 14.45
C ASN A 156 -15.53 12.15 13.31
N VAL A 157 -16.02 12.29 12.08
CA VAL A 157 -15.20 12.21 10.87
C VAL A 157 -15.02 13.60 10.31
N LYS A 158 -13.77 14.01 10.15
CA LYS A 158 -13.40 15.32 9.63
C LYS A 158 -12.56 15.18 8.36
N LEU A 159 -13.04 15.83 7.31
CA LEU A 159 -12.42 15.87 5.99
C LEU A 159 -12.01 17.30 5.66
N ASN A 160 -10.71 17.54 5.46
CA ASN A 160 -10.21 18.84 4.98
C ASN A 160 -9.64 18.66 3.56
N PRO A 161 -10.33 19.12 2.51
CA PRO A 161 -9.80 19.05 1.16
C PRO A 161 -8.76 20.15 0.93
N ASN A 162 -7.65 19.80 0.28
CA ASN A 162 -6.60 20.74 -0.15
C ASN A 162 -6.79 21.22 -1.60
N LYS A 163 -8.01 21.01 -2.12
CA LYS A 163 -8.54 21.51 -3.39
C LYS A 163 -9.93 22.11 -3.13
N PRO A 164 -10.48 22.94 -4.05
CA PRO A 164 -11.82 23.51 -3.87
C PRO A 164 -12.91 22.46 -3.62
N GLU A 165 -12.80 21.31 -4.29
CA GLU A 165 -13.71 20.18 -4.20
C GLU A 165 -12.95 18.86 -4.38
N VAL A 166 -13.33 17.85 -3.60
CA VAL A 166 -12.91 16.45 -3.78
C VAL A 166 -14.15 15.56 -3.72
N PHE A 167 -14.31 14.65 -4.66
CA PHE A 167 -15.40 13.68 -4.63
C PHE A 167 -14.98 12.42 -3.88
N ILE A 168 -15.89 11.91 -3.04
CA ILE A 168 -15.73 10.66 -2.30
C ILE A 168 -16.97 9.80 -2.46
N ASN A 169 -16.80 8.49 -2.28
CA ASN A 169 -17.88 7.54 -2.09
C ASN A 169 -17.92 7.14 -0.61
N THR A 170 -19.12 7.24 -0.03
CA THR A 170 -19.43 6.85 1.36
C THR A 170 -20.62 5.90 1.36
N ILE A 171 -20.91 5.25 2.48
CA ILE A 171 -22.14 4.49 2.65
C ILE A 171 -23.10 5.31 3.51
N VAL A 172 -24.34 5.49 3.03
CA VAL A 172 -25.37 6.24 3.76
C VAL A 172 -26.72 5.56 3.63
N ARG A 173 -27.55 5.74 4.65
CA ARG A 173 -28.99 5.44 4.57
C ARG A 173 -29.75 6.71 4.27
N VAL A 174 -30.53 6.71 3.19
CA VAL A 174 -31.44 7.83 2.87
C VAL A 174 -32.87 7.41 3.18
N TYR A 175 -33.49 8.07 4.15
CA TYR A 175 -34.89 7.88 4.53
C TYR A 175 -35.81 8.78 3.71
N ASP A 176 -37.12 8.59 3.90
CA ASP A 176 -38.15 9.43 3.29
C ASP A 176 -37.89 10.91 3.59
N ARG A 177 -38.25 11.77 2.63
CA ARG A 177 -38.00 13.23 2.67
C ARG A 177 -36.50 13.61 2.63
N GLY A 178 -35.62 12.67 2.29
CA GLY A 178 -34.21 12.94 2.00
C GLY A 178 -33.31 13.05 3.22
N TYR A 179 -33.77 12.61 4.40
CA TYR A 179 -32.95 12.55 5.60
C TYR A 179 -31.82 11.51 5.43
N VAL A 180 -30.57 11.93 5.67
CA VAL A 180 -29.38 11.10 5.42
C VAL A 180 -28.73 10.73 6.75
N VAL A 181 -28.62 9.44 7.02
CA VAL A 181 -27.87 8.90 8.16
C VAL A 181 -26.53 8.36 7.68
N ARG A 182 -25.46 8.75 8.38
CA ARG A 182 -24.09 8.30 8.12
C ARG A 182 -23.88 6.91 8.71
N THR A 183 -23.36 6.00 7.91
CA THR A 183 -23.04 4.62 8.31
C THR A 183 -21.83 4.13 7.50
N GLY A 184 -21.54 2.83 7.50
CA GLY A 184 -20.39 2.27 6.82
C GLY A 184 -19.12 2.50 7.61
N PHE A 185 -19.03 1.94 8.81
CA PHE A 185 -17.82 1.94 9.63
C PHE A 185 -17.34 0.51 9.85
N LEU A 186 -16.04 0.30 9.81
CA LEU A 186 -15.40 -1.01 10.03
C LEU A 186 -14.50 -0.90 11.25
N ILE A 187 -14.60 -1.85 12.16
CA ILE A 187 -13.78 -1.89 13.38
C ILE A 187 -12.79 -3.04 13.26
N TYR A 188 -11.51 -2.74 13.37
CA TYR A 188 -10.44 -3.72 13.35
C TYR A 188 -9.75 -3.80 14.71
N ASN A 189 -9.22 -4.97 15.07
CA ASN A 189 -8.28 -5.10 16.19
C ASN A 189 -6.83 -4.82 15.74
N ASP A 190 -5.90 -4.86 16.69
CA ASP A 190 -4.46 -4.66 16.45
C ASP A 190 -3.84 -5.69 15.48
N ASN A 191 -4.44 -6.88 15.34
CA ASN A 191 -4.02 -7.89 14.37
C ASN A 191 -4.63 -7.66 12.98
N HIS A 192 -5.19 -6.48 12.72
CA HIS A 192 -5.87 -6.11 11.48
C HIS A 192 -7.06 -7.00 11.12
N GLN A 193 -7.66 -7.70 12.09
CA GLN A 193 -8.85 -8.52 11.87
C GLN A 193 -10.11 -7.67 12.04
N LEU A 194 -11.06 -7.83 11.12
CA LEU A 194 -12.35 -7.16 11.17
C LEU A 194 -13.21 -7.76 12.28
N ILE A 195 -13.55 -6.93 13.25
CA ILE A 195 -14.33 -7.26 14.44
C ILE A 195 -15.80 -6.98 14.23
N GLN A 196 -16.12 -5.83 13.65
CA GLN A 196 -17.49 -5.40 13.42
C GLN A 196 -17.60 -4.55 12.16
N SER A 197 -18.65 -4.79 11.38
CA SER A 197 -19.09 -3.90 10.30
C SER A 197 -20.38 -3.21 10.73
N ILE A 198 -20.36 -1.89 10.82
CA ILE A 198 -21.52 -1.07 11.13
C ILE A 198 -22.10 -0.54 9.81
N ASP A 199 -23.22 -1.13 9.42
CA ASP A 199 -24.05 -0.67 8.31
C ASP A 199 -25.53 -0.72 8.72
N ILE A 200 -26.32 0.19 8.16
CA ILE A 200 -27.78 0.21 8.36
C ILE A 200 -28.43 -0.51 7.18
N GLU A 201 -29.40 -1.37 7.45
CA GLU A 201 -30.13 -2.07 6.38
C GLU A 201 -30.72 -1.11 5.34
N GLY A 202 -30.50 -1.42 4.06
CA GLY A 202 -30.94 -0.60 2.93
C GLY A 202 -30.04 0.60 2.62
N SER A 203 -28.86 0.69 3.24
CA SER A 203 -27.84 1.68 2.90
C SER A 203 -27.27 1.45 1.51
N LYS A 204 -26.76 2.54 0.92
CA LYS A 204 -26.19 2.54 -0.43
C LYS A 204 -24.91 3.34 -0.47
N LYS A 205 -24.02 2.97 -1.38
CA LYS A 205 -22.88 3.81 -1.75
C LYS A 205 -23.42 5.11 -2.36
N ARG A 206 -22.91 6.24 -1.87
CA ARG A 206 -23.26 7.57 -2.35
C ARG A 206 -21.99 8.35 -2.64
N ARG A 207 -21.91 8.85 -3.88
CA ARG A 207 -20.93 9.83 -4.30
C ARG A 207 -21.30 11.20 -3.74
N GLU A 208 -20.36 11.88 -3.10
CA GLU A 208 -20.57 13.18 -2.50
C GLU A 208 -19.36 14.10 -2.70
N ALA A 209 -19.62 15.39 -2.82
CA ALA A 209 -18.59 16.42 -2.78
C ALA A 209 -18.15 16.72 -1.35
N VAL A 210 -16.84 16.92 -1.19
CA VAL A 210 -16.18 17.49 -0.01
C VAL A 210 -15.69 18.88 -0.43
N MET A 211 -16.43 19.91 -0.03
CA MET A 211 -16.09 21.30 -0.33
C MET A 211 -15.08 21.85 0.67
N SER A 212 -14.17 22.70 0.18
CA SER A 212 -13.30 23.50 1.04
C SER A 212 -14.11 24.46 1.93
N PRO A 213 -13.70 24.74 3.19
CA PRO A 213 -12.47 24.29 3.84
C PRO A 213 -12.58 22.94 4.56
N ARG A 214 -13.80 22.45 4.79
CA ARG A 214 -14.03 21.24 5.59
C ARG A 214 -15.42 20.66 5.34
N LYS A 215 -15.51 19.33 5.39
CA LYS A 215 -16.74 18.58 5.65
C LYS A 215 -16.56 17.75 6.91
N GLU A 216 -17.58 17.71 7.75
CA GLU A 216 -17.54 17.01 9.03
C GLU A 216 -18.89 16.38 9.31
N TRP A 217 -18.89 15.21 9.94
CA TRP A 217 -20.10 14.59 10.45
C TRP A 217 -19.79 13.73 11.67
N THR A 218 -20.83 13.50 12.46
CA THR A 218 -20.79 12.61 13.62
C THR A 218 -21.75 11.45 13.37
N ALA A 219 -21.31 10.25 13.70
CA ALA A 219 -22.14 9.06 13.76
C ALA A 219 -22.01 8.44 15.15
N GLU A 220 -23.10 7.91 15.67
CA GLU A 220 -23.12 7.18 16.93
C GLU A 220 -23.73 5.81 16.65
N PHE A 221 -23.11 4.76 17.19
CA PHE A 221 -23.62 3.40 17.05
C PHE A 221 -23.30 2.56 18.29
N PRO A 222 -24.12 1.56 18.60
CA PRO A 222 -23.89 0.67 19.73
C PRO A 222 -22.67 -0.22 19.51
N LEU A 223 -21.92 -0.47 20.57
CA LEU A 223 -20.86 -1.48 20.63
C LEU A 223 -21.42 -2.75 21.25
N ASN A 224 -21.42 -3.85 20.50
CA ASN A 224 -21.83 -5.13 21.06
C ASN A 224 -20.62 -5.81 21.70
N LYS A 225 -20.64 -5.91 23.04
CA LYS A 225 -19.59 -6.56 23.84
C LYS A 225 -19.19 -7.95 23.34
N SER A 226 -20.11 -8.72 22.74
CA SER A 226 -19.80 -10.06 22.22
C SER A 226 -18.74 -10.07 21.12
N PHE A 227 -18.53 -8.96 20.41
CA PHE A 227 -17.49 -8.84 19.39
C PHE A 227 -16.11 -8.51 19.97
N TYR A 228 -16.04 -8.04 21.22
CA TYR A 228 -14.82 -7.55 21.86
C TYR A 228 -14.34 -8.54 22.92
N SER A 229 -13.99 -9.75 22.49
CA SER A 229 -13.59 -10.84 23.38
C SER A 229 -12.20 -10.66 24.01
N SER A 230 -11.40 -9.71 23.51
CA SER A 230 -10.06 -9.43 24.01
C SER A 230 -9.91 -7.95 24.37
N ASN A 231 -9.31 -7.68 25.52
CA ASN A 231 -8.88 -6.33 25.87
C ASN A 231 -7.73 -5.94 24.94
N GLY A 232 -7.68 -4.67 24.55
CA GLY A 232 -6.70 -4.20 23.56
C GLY A 232 -7.15 -2.94 22.83
N GLU A 233 -6.34 -2.56 21.83
CA GLU A 233 -6.64 -1.43 20.97
C GLU A 233 -7.45 -1.88 19.74
N TYR A 234 -8.37 -1.01 19.35
CA TYR A 234 -9.25 -1.18 18.22
C TYR A 234 -9.26 0.10 17.40
N ASN A 235 -9.42 -0.06 16.08
CA ASN A 235 -9.41 1.05 15.13
C ASN A 235 -10.73 1.09 14.34
N VAL A 236 -11.43 2.21 14.45
CA VAL A 236 -12.63 2.52 13.66
C VAL A 236 -12.24 3.22 12.37
N ILE A 237 -12.60 2.59 11.26
CA ILE A 237 -12.33 3.04 9.91
C ILE A 237 -13.66 3.42 9.23
N PRO A 238 -13.91 4.70 8.90
CA PRO A 238 -15.05 5.06 8.06
C PRO A 238 -14.81 4.62 6.61
N TYR A 239 -15.83 4.07 5.97
CA TYR A 239 -15.80 3.74 4.54
C TYR A 239 -15.82 5.02 3.71
N ILE A 240 -14.63 5.44 3.28
CA ILE A 240 -14.42 6.61 2.43
C ILE A 240 -13.46 6.23 1.30
N VAL A 241 -13.98 6.17 0.08
CA VAL A 241 -13.19 5.94 -1.14
C VAL A 241 -13.11 7.25 -1.90
N VAL A 242 -11.92 7.77 -2.12
CA VAL A 242 -11.70 8.97 -2.95
C VAL A 242 -11.98 8.62 -4.41
N ASP A 243 -12.76 9.46 -5.09
CA ASP A 243 -13.03 9.30 -6.51
C ASP A 243 -11.82 9.78 -7.33
N ARG A 244 -11.19 8.83 -8.05
CA ARG A 244 -9.87 8.99 -8.67
C ARG A 244 -9.88 8.55 -10.14
N SER A 245 -10.54 9.33 -10.98
CA SER A 245 -10.57 9.08 -12.43
C SER A 245 -9.21 9.25 -13.12
N ASP A 246 -8.23 9.84 -12.44
CA ASP A 246 -6.85 10.05 -12.91
C ASP A 246 -5.96 8.81 -12.73
N VAL A 247 -6.39 7.81 -11.95
CA VAL A 247 -5.57 6.62 -11.65
C VAL A 247 -5.70 5.59 -12.78
N PRO A 248 -4.58 5.11 -13.35
CA PRO A 248 -4.60 4.09 -14.38
C PRO A 248 -5.33 2.82 -13.91
N PRO A 249 -6.28 2.26 -14.69
CA PRO A 249 -7.02 1.06 -14.29
C PRO A 249 -6.12 -0.15 -13.98
N LYS A 250 -4.98 -0.25 -14.67
CA LYS A 250 -4.00 -1.31 -14.43
C LYS A 250 -3.36 -1.19 -13.03
N LEU A 251 -3.00 0.02 -12.61
CA LEU A 251 -2.50 0.28 -11.27
C LEU A 251 -3.54 -0.11 -10.20
N GLU A 252 -4.81 0.26 -10.41
CA GLU A 252 -5.88 -0.17 -9.49
C GLU A 252 -6.01 -1.70 -9.41
N SER A 253 -5.88 -2.40 -10.54
CA SER A 253 -5.96 -3.86 -10.57
C SER A 253 -4.79 -4.55 -9.86
N LEU A 254 -3.59 -3.97 -9.94
CA LEU A 254 -2.37 -4.47 -9.29
C LEU A 254 -2.40 -4.31 -7.77
N ILE A 255 -2.95 -3.18 -7.32
CA ILE A 255 -3.16 -2.91 -5.90
C ILE A 255 -4.17 -3.90 -5.32
N GLY A 256 -5.28 -4.12 -6.03
CA GLY A 256 -6.25 -5.17 -5.72
C GLY A 256 -7.69 -4.69 -5.80
N ALA A 257 -8.52 -5.43 -6.54
CA ALA A 257 -9.91 -5.06 -6.80
C ALA A 257 -10.79 -4.97 -5.54
N ASN A 258 -10.48 -5.76 -4.51
CA ASN A 258 -11.31 -5.88 -3.30
C ASN A 258 -11.03 -4.82 -2.24
N GLN A 259 -10.00 -3.99 -2.40
CA GLN A 259 -9.66 -2.98 -1.39
C GLN A 259 -10.72 -1.86 -1.26
N LYS A 260 -11.60 -1.71 -2.25
CA LYS A 260 -12.74 -0.79 -2.22
C LYS A 260 -14.02 -1.47 -1.71
N SER A 261 -13.97 -2.74 -1.31
CA SER A 261 -15.12 -3.47 -0.74
C SER A 261 -15.36 -3.06 0.71
N PHE A 262 -16.60 -3.18 1.18
CA PHE A 262 -16.95 -2.93 2.58
C PHE A 262 -16.83 -4.24 3.36
N ASP A 263 -15.58 -4.68 3.54
CA ASP A 263 -15.23 -5.94 4.19
C ASP A 263 -13.82 -5.86 4.80
N GLN A 264 -13.29 -7.01 5.22
CA GLN A 264 -11.95 -7.21 5.81
C GLN A 264 -10.81 -6.55 5.01
N ASN A 265 -10.93 -6.48 3.69
CA ASN A 265 -9.85 -5.96 2.83
C ASN A 265 -9.80 -4.43 2.80
N PHE A 266 -10.82 -3.73 3.33
CA PHE A 266 -10.86 -2.27 3.27
C PHE A 266 -9.72 -1.60 4.07
N ILE A 267 -9.17 -2.30 5.07
CA ILE A 267 -7.99 -1.81 5.78
C ILE A 267 -6.79 -1.58 4.84
N LEU A 268 -6.71 -2.34 3.74
CA LEU A 268 -5.65 -2.25 2.74
C LEU A 268 -5.84 -1.11 1.74
N TYR A 269 -6.99 -0.42 1.76
CA TYR A 269 -7.22 0.72 0.87
C TYR A 269 -6.15 1.80 1.10
N PRO A 270 -5.38 2.24 0.07
CA PRO A 270 -4.19 3.06 0.22
C PRO A 270 -4.51 4.52 0.53
N LEU A 271 -5.07 4.77 1.69
CA LEU A 271 -5.48 6.09 2.16
C LEU A 271 -4.87 6.33 3.54
N LYS A 272 -4.03 7.37 3.63
CA LYS A 272 -3.49 7.82 4.92
C LYS A 272 -4.57 8.56 5.69
N ARG A 273 -4.73 8.17 6.95
CA ARG A 273 -5.78 8.64 7.87
C ARG A 273 -5.21 8.75 9.28
N THR A 274 -5.76 9.64 10.10
CA THR A 274 -5.34 9.83 11.49
C THR A 274 -6.49 9.57 12.46
N GLY A 275 -6.14 9.18 13.69
CA GLY A 275 -7.09 8.87 14.75
C GLY A 275 -7.82 7.53 14.54
N GLY A 276 -9.07 7.45 14.98
CA GLY A 276 -9.91 6.24 14.87
C GLY A 276 -9.70 5.20 15.98
N LYS A 277 -8.70 5.39 16.84
CA LYS A 277 -8.33 4.41 17.87
C LYS A 277 -9.14 4.56 19.17
N PHE A 278 -9.46 3.43 19.80
CA PHE A 278 -9.99 3.33 21.15
C PHE A 278 -9.51 2.03 21.82
N VAL A 279 -9.64 1.96 23.15
CA VAL A 279 -9.18 0.82 23.96
C VAL A 279 -10.36 0.16 24.67
N VAL A 280 -10.37 -1.17 24.69
CA VAL A 280 -11.26 -1.97 25.55
C VAL A 280 -10.43 -2.56 26.68
N GLN A 281 -10.85 -2.35 27.93
CA GLN A 281 -10.15 -2.75 29.16
C GLN A 281 -10.73 -3.97 29.85
#